data_AF-A0A838QXF7-F1
#
_entry.id   AF-A0A838QXF7-F1
#
_cell.length_a   1.000
_cell.length_b   1.000
_cell.length_c   1.000
_cell.angle_alpha   90.00
_cell.angle_beta   90.00
_cell.angle_gamma   90.00
#
_symmetry.space_group_name_H-M   'P 1'
#
loop_
_entity.id
_entity.type
_entity.pdbx_description
1 polymer ?
#
loop_
_entity_poly.entity_id
_entity_poly.type
_entity_poly.pdbx_seq_one_letter_code
_entity_poly.pdbx_strand_id
1 'polypeptide(L)'
;MYGTELWANTDEFKVKIVDQQMTPSLRYSLSGLLLFATTVVLAIGWGASSYRWRREQDELMRRLGNLPATPNEYQVPTLPITIAMSEVGDFQSGHTWYLSVNSSGDAVVEIRKPGESVKQPYQATTQQVTSLRELLIAEKFFDFDDDYGDKVPDGSTQTLTIAVGDYEKTVRVHFLMNWVNQFGNRGPLLEAARALRVWLAARNWFQHADAVDTRSYDQRILNAIGP
;
A
#
# COMPACT_ATOMS: atom_id res chain seq x y z
N MET A 1 -38.79 -15.85 53.68
CA MET A 1 -39.74 -16.66 52.87
C MET A 1 -39.03 -17.02 51.57
N TYR A 2 -38.85 -18.33 51.34
CA TYR A 2 -38.53 -19.08 50.09
C TYR A 2 -37.54 -18.44 49.08
N GLY A 3 -36.36 -18.97 48.73
CA GLY A 3 -35.88 -20.36 48.69
C GLY A 3 -36.08 -20.95 47.30
N THR A 4 -35.00 -21.19 46.53
CA THR A 4 -34.84 -22.32 45.58
C THR A 4 -33.44 -22.33 44.96
N GLU A 5 -32.66 -23.35 45.32
CA GLU A 5 -31.42 -23.79 44.68
C GLU A 5 -31.75 -24.61 43.42
N LEU A 6 -30.92 -24.51 42.39
CA LEU A 6 -31.01 -25.32 41.17
C LEU A 6 -29.69 -26.09 41.00
N TRP A 7 -29.73 -27.37 41.35
CA TRP A 7 -28.66 -28.34 41.15
C TRP A 7 -28.81 -28.97 39.76
N ALA A 8 -27.75 -28.96 38.95
CA ALA A 8 -27.72 -29.67 37.67
C ALA A 8 -26.97 -31.00 37.84
N ASN A 9 -27.67 -32.05 37.42
CA ASN A 9 -27.36 -33.47 37.50
C ASN A 9 -26.27 -33.85 36.47
N THR A 10 -25.18 -34.46 36.92
CA THR A 10 -24.18 -35.11 36.06
C THR A 10 -24.42 -36.62 36.08
N ASP A 11 -25.08 -37.13 35.04
CA ASP A 11 -25.20 -38.57 34.79
C ASP A 11 -23.91 -39.12 34.17
N GLU A 12 -23.30 -40.08 34.88
CA GLU A 12 -22.16 -40.89 34.41
C GLU A 12 -22.56 -41.79 33.23
N PHE A 13 -22.06 -41.50 32.03
CA PHE A 13 -22.06 -42.44 30.92
C PHE A 13 -20.90 -43.44 31.06
N LYS A 14 -21.18 -44.65 31.57
CA LYS A 14 -20.23 -45.79 31.50
C LYS A 14 -20.32 -46.47 30.12
N VAL A 15 -19.41 -46.11 29.22
CA VAL A 15 -19.20 -46.80 27.94
C VAL A 15 -18.42 -48.08 28.19
N LYS A 16 -19.07 -49.22 27.96
CA LYS A 16 -18.46 -50.56 28.03
C LYS A 16 -17.66 -50.79 26.74
N ILE A 17 -16.36 -50.54 26.78
CA ILE A 17 -15.45 -50.82 25.65
C ILE A 17 -15.29 -52.33 25.55
N VAL A 18 -15.83 -52.91 24.48
CA VAL A 18 -15.62 -54.30 24.09
C VAL A 18 -14.26 -54.39 23.43
N ASP A 19 -13.27 -54.93 24.15
CA ASP A 19 -11.93 -55.20 23.63
C ASP A 19 -11.98 -56.37 22.64
N GLN A 20 -12.23 -56.07 21.36
CA GLN A 20 -11.98 -57.01 20.28
C GLN A 20 -10.47 -57.12 20.05
N GLN A 21 -9.88 -58.20 20.56
CA GLN A 21 -8.50 -58.57 20.31
C GLN A 21 -8.29 -58.86 18.80
N MET A 22 -7.89 -57.83 18.06
CA MET A 22 -7.39 -57.98 16.69
C MET A 22 -6.02 -58.65 16.71
N THR A 23 -5.89 -59.74 15.96
CA THR A 23 -4.67 -60.53 15.84
C THR A 23 -3.51 -59.70 15.23
N PRO A 24 -2.27 -59.87 15.73
CA PRO A 24 -1.13 -58.98 15.47
C PRO A 24 -0.65 -58.93 14.00
N SER A 25 -1.07 -59.85 13.14
CA SER A 25 -0.65 -59.89 11.73
C SER A 25 -1.37 -58.88 10.82
N LEU A 26 -2.48 -58.28 11.25
CA LEU A 26 -3.25 -57.29 10.46
C LEU A 26 -2.85 -55.83 10.75
N ARG A 27 -2.12 -55.58 11.85
CA ARG A 27 -1.73 -54.21 12.25
C ARG A 27 -0.61 -53.62 11.39
N TYR A 28 0.24 -54.45 10.79
CA TYR A 28 1.34 -53.97 9.93
C TYR A 28 0.89 -53.56 8.52
N SER A 29 -0.29 -53.99 8.06
CA SER A 29 -0.80 -53.69 6.71
C SER A 29 -1.47 -52.31 6.62
N LEU A 30 -2.17 -51.87 7.66
CA LEU A 30 -2.91 -50.60 7.67
C LEU A 30 -2.00 -49.40 7.93
N SER A 31 -1.02 -49.55 8.82
CA SER A 31 -0.04 -48.50 9.11
C SER A 31 0.83 -48.17 7.88
N GLY A 32 1.22 -49.19 7.12
CA GLY A 32 1.97 -49.01 5.87
C GLY A 32 1.17 -48.28 4.78
N LEU A 33 -0.11 -48.63 4.62
CA LEU A 33 -1.01 -47.98 3.65
C LEU A 33 -1.27 -46.52 4.00
N LEU A 34 -1.45 -46.18 5.29
CA LEU A 34 -1.65 -44.81 5.73
C LEU A 34 -0.39 -43.94 5.55
N LEU A 35 0.80 -44.49 5.80
CA LEU A 35 2.07 -43.79 5.56
C LEU A 35 2.35 -43.56 4.07
N PHE A 36 1.97 -44.51 3.21
CA PHE A 36 2.12 -44.35 1.77
C PHE A 36 1.10 -43.35 1.21
N ALA A 37 -0.14 -43.35 1.72
CA ALA A 37 -1.15 -42.39 1.31
C ALA A 37 -0.78 -40.95 1.71
N THR A 38 -0.23 -40.72 2.89
CA THR A 38 0.19 -39.36 3.32
C THR A 38 1.40 -38.85 2.54
N THR A 39 2.37 -39.70 2.22
CA THR A 39 3.52 -39.31 1.39
C THR A 39 3.12 -38.98 -0.05
N VAL A 40 2.19 -39.72 -0.64
CA VAL A 40 1.65 -39.42 -1.97
C VAL A 40 0.84 -38.10 -1.98
N VAL A 41 0.01 -37.84 -0.96
CA VAL A 41 -0.75 -36.59 -0.85
C VAL A 41 0.18 -35.37 -0.67
N LEU A 42 1.25 -35.50 0.12
CA LEU A 42 2.24 -34.42 0.27
C LEU A 42 3.03 -34.20 -1.02
N ALA A 43 3.44 -35.26 -1.73
CA ALA A 43 4.15 -35.15 -3.00
C ALA A 43 3.27 -34.52 -4.10
N ILE A 44 1.99 -34.87 -4.16
CA ILE A 44 1.02 -34.24 -5.09
C ILE A 44 0.74 -32.79 -4.67
N GLY A 45 0.63 -32.50 -3.38
CA GLY A 45 0.48 -31.14 -2.85
C GLY A 45 1.67 -30.24 -3.19
N TRP A 46 2.90 -30.75 -3.07
CA TRP A 46 4.13 -30.04 -3.44
C TRP A 46 4.31 -29.93 -4.95
N GLY A 47 3.92 -30.96 -5.71
CA GLY A 47 3.84 -30.90 -7.18
C GLY A 47 2.87 -29.83 -7.63
N ALA A 48 1.64 -29.83 -7.12
CA ALA A 48 0.61 -28.85 -7.46
C ALA A 48 0.99 -27.42 -7.02
N SER A 49 1.62 -27.25 -5.85
CA SER A 49 2.11 -25.93 -5.41
C SER A 49 3.30 -25.45 -6.26
N SER A 50 4.19 -26.35 -6.68
CA SER A 50 5.33 -26.00 -7.54
C SER A 50 4.92 -25.70 -8.98
N TYR A 51 3.90 -26.36 -9.54
CA TYR A 51 3.34 -26.01 -10.85
C TYR A 51 2.58 -24.68 -10.84
N ARG A 52 1.83 -24.40 -9.76
CA ARG A 52 1.18 -23.09 -9.58
C ARG A 52 2.21 -21.97 -9.45
N TRP A 53 3.25 -22.19 -8.65
CA TRP A 53 4.35 -21.24 -8.48
C TRP A 53 5.15 -21.03 -9.78
N ARG A 54 5.35 -22.08 -10.60
CA ARG A 54 5.97 -21.95 -11.93
C ARG A 54 5.11 -21.17 -12.91
N ARG A 55 3.78 -21.34 -12.90
CA ARG A 55 2.88 -20.51 -13.74
C ARG A 55 2.84 -19.06 -13.27
N GLU A 56 2.79 -18.82 -11.96
CA GLU A 56 2.87 -17.47 -11.40
C GLU A 56 4.22 -16.83 -11.71
N GLN A 57 5.33 -17.57 -11.63
CA GLN A 57 6.64 -17.12 -12.09
C GLN A 57 6.68 -16.89 -13.61
N ASP A 58 6.17 -17.79 -14.44
CA ASP A 58 6.20 -17.61 -15.90
C ASP A 58 5.32 -16.43 -16.34
N GLU A 59 4.18 -16.21 -15.68
CA GLU A 59 3.33 -15.05 -15.89
C GLU A 59 4.00 -13.77 -15.38
N LEU A 60 4.65 -13.82 -14.21
CA LEU A 60 5.49 -12.73 -13.72
C LEU A 60 6.64 -12.45 -14.69
N MET A 61 7.36 -13.45 -15.19
CA MET A 61 8.49 -13.28 -16.11
C MET A 61 8.02 -12.80 -17.50
N ARG A 62 6.82 -13.18 -17.95
CA ARG A 62 6.17 -12.59 -19.14
C ARG A 62 5.78 -11.13 -18.92
N ARG A 63 5.27 -10.80 -17.73
CA ARG A 63 4.97 -9.41 -17.34
C ARG A 63 6.25 -8.59 -17.19
N LEU A 64 7.30 -9.17 -16.62
CA LEU A 64 8.63 -8.57 -16.46
C LEU A 64 9.32 -8.34 -17.81
N GLY A 65 9.16 -9.25 -18.78
CA GLY A 65 9.63 -9.08 -20.15
C GLY A 65 8.88 -7.98 -20.93
N ASN A 66 7.70 -7.57 -20.44
CA ASN A 66 6.87 -6.51 -21.01
C ASN A 66 6.66 -5.35 -20.03
N LEU A 67 7.50 -5.21 -18.98
CA LEU A 67 7.38 -4.05 -18.11
C LEU A 67 7.68 -2.82 -18.95
N PRO A 68 6.81 -1.80 -18.92
CA PRO A 68 7.10 -0.54 -19.58
C PRO A 68 8.44 -0.04 -19.03
N ALA A 69 9.35 0.30 -19.93
CA ALA A 69 10.63 0.88 -19.52
C ALA A 69 10.36 2.17 -18.74
N THR A 70 11.16 2.42 -17.70
CA THR A 70 11.10 3.69 -16.96
C THR A 70 11.17 4.85 -17.95
N PRO A 71 10.21 5.79 -17.91
CA PRO A 71 10.13 6.85 -18.89
C PRO A 71 11.37 7.73 -18.78
N ASN A 72 12.07 7.93 -19.90
CA ASN A 72 13.25 8.77 -19.94
C ASN A 72 12.89 10.27 -20.07
N GLU A 73 13.90 11.14 -19.96
CA GLU A 73 13.76 12.60 -20.03
C GLU A 73 13.10 13.14 -21.31
N TYR A 74 13.08 12.36 -22.40
CA TYR A 74 12.43 12.72 -23.67
C TYR A 74 10.96 12.24 -23.75
N GLN A 75 10.62 11.22 -22.98
CA GLN A 75 9.27 10.65 -22.92
C GLN A 75 8.38 11.42 -21.94
N VAL A 76 8.92 11.84 -20.79
CA VAL A 76 8.17 12.59 -19.76
C VAL A 76 7.53 13.88 -20.30
N PRO A 77 8.10 14.64 -21.26
CA PRO A 77 7.45 15.81 -21.84
C PRO A 77 6.31 15.51 -22.81
N THR A 78 6.32 14.35 -23.48
CA THR A 78 5.49 14.09 -24.67
C THR A 78 4.34 13.12 -24.43
N LEU A 79 4.51 12.19 -23.50
CA LEU A 79 3.51 11.15 -23.24
C LEU A 79 2.33 11.68 -22.39
N PRO A 80 1.12 11.09 -22.51
CA PRO A 80 0.01 11.38 -21.63
C PRO A 80 0.39 11.22 -20.15
N ILE A 81 -0.03 12.14 -19.29
CA ILE A 81 0.24 12.09 -17.85
C ILE A 81 -1.06 12.03 -17.07
N THR A 82 -1.16 11.12 -16.09
CA THR A 82 -2.26 11.11 -15.12
C THR A 82 -1.68 11.18 -13.72
N ILE A 83 -2.40 11.85 -12.82
CA ILE A 83 -1.94 12.10 -11.45
C ILE A 83 -3.05 11.67 -10.50
N ALA A 84 -2.70 10.92 -9.47
CA ALA A 84 -3.56 10.66 -8.33
C ALA A 84 -2.79 11.00 -7.06
N MET A 85 -3.38 11.82 -6.21
CA MET A 85 -2.79 12.20 -4.92
C MET A 85 -3.80 12.06 -3.81
N SER A 86 -3.33 11.76 -2.61
CA SER A 86 -4.19 11.79 -1.44
C SER A 86 -3.40 12.06 -0.18
N GLU A 87 -4.03 12.73 0.77
CA GLU A 87 -3.50 12.85 2.12
C GLU A 87 -4.53 12.32 3.10
N VAL A 88 -4.18 11.21 3.75
CA VAL A 88 -5.08 10.44 4.60
C VAL A 88 -4.50 10.40 6.01
N GLY A 89 -5.30 10.71 7.01
CA GLY A 89 -4.88 10.72 8.41
C GLY A 89 -5.98 11.18 9.34
N ASP A 90 -5.70 11.11 10.65
CA ASP A 90 -6.53 11.72 11.68
C ASP A 90 -5.97 13.12 12.00
N PHE A 91 -6.71 14.15 11.62
CA PHE A 91 -6.22 15.53 11.64
C PHE A 91 -6.93 16.32 12.73
N GLN A 92 -6.16 17.15 13.47
CA GLN A 92 -6.74 18.12 14.41
C GLN A 92 -7.57 19.20 13.69
N SER A 93 -7.24 19.50 12.44
CA SER A 93 -7.95 20.47 11.60
C SER A 93 -7.88 20.07 10.14
N GLY A 94 -8.99 20.29 9.41
CA GLY A 94 -9.16 19.85 8.03
C GLY A 94 -9.46 18.37 7.92
N HIS A 95 -9.65 17.92 6.68
CA HIS A 95 -10.08 16.56 6.37
C HIS A 95 -9.20 15.92 5.29
N THR A 96 -9.26 14.59 5.26
CA THR A 96 -8.66 13.77 4.21
C THR A 96 -9.16 14.23 2.83
N TRP A 97 -8.25 14.28 1.87
CA TRP A 97 -8.58 14.66 0.50
C TRP A 97 -7.90 13.76 -0.53
N TYR A 98 -8.49 13.73 -1.72
CA TYR A 98 -8.00 13.02 -2.90
C TYR A 98 -8.03 13.97 -4.09
N LEU A 99 -6.99 13.97 -4.90
CA LEU A 99 -6.92 14.66 -6.19
C LEU A 99 -6.74 13.60 -7.26
N SER A 100 -7.50 13.70 -8.34
CA SER A 100 -7.31 12.92 -9.56
C SER A 100 -7.21 13.89 -10.74
N VAL A 101 -6.28 13.64 -11.67
CA VAL A 101 -6.06 14.42 -12.88
C VAL A 101 -5.87 13.45 -14.04
N ASN A 102 -6.71 13.56 -15.06
CA ASN A 102 -6.62 12.73 -16.26
C ASN A 102 -5.60 13.30 -17.27
N SER A 103 -5.40 12.59 -18.40
CA SER A 103 -4.45 13.00 -19.45
C SER A 103 -4.87 14.24 -20.24
N SER A 104 -6.13 14.64 -20.15
CA SER A 104 -6.65 15.89 -20.72
C SER A 104 -6.46 17.09 -19.78
N GLY A 105 -6.00 16.85 -18.54
CA GLY A 105 -5.88 17.87 -17.51
C GLY A 105 -7.16 18.14 -16.72
N ASP A 106 -8.23 17.38 -16.96
CA ASP A 106 -9.44 17.49 -16.13
C ASP A 106 -9.14 16.87 -14.77
N ALA A 107 -9.51 17.59 -13.72
CA ALA A 107 -9.21 17.21 -12.36
C ALA A 107 -10.44 17.23 -11.46
N VAL A 108 -10.41 16.39 -10.43
CA VAL A 108 -11.41 16.40 -9.35
C VAL A 108 -10.68 16.29 -8.03
N VAL A 109 -10.99 17.23 -7.13
CA VAL A 109 -10.61 17.17 -5.72
C VAL A 109 -11.81 16.67 -4.92
N GLU A 110 -11.64 15.57 -4.20
CA GLU A 110 -12.62 15.01 -3.28
C GLU A 110 -12.16 15.23 -1.84
N ILE A 111 -12.97 15.93 -1.05
CA ILE A 111 -12.77 16.09 0.40
C ILE A 111 -13.69 15.12 1.12
N ARG A 112 -13.15 14.25 1.99
CA ARG A 112 -13.94 13.28 2.76
C ARG A 112 -14.14 13.73 4.19
N LYS A 113 -15.39 14.00 4.54
CA LYS A 113 -15.85 14.35 5.88
C LYS A 113 -16.59 13.17 6.52
N PRO A 114 -16.78 13.14 7.84
CA PRO A 114 -17.64 12.16 8.47
C PRO A 114 -19.08 12.23 7.90
N GLY A 115 -19.51 11.18 7.20
CA GLY A 115 -20.85 11.08 6.63
C GLY A 115 -21.09 11.85 5.32
N GLU A 116 -20.09 12.55 4.79
CA GLU A 116 -20.24 13.37 3.58
C GLU A 116 -18.96 13.39 2.74
N SER A 117 -19.09 13.55 1.42
CA SER A 117 -17.97 13.83 0.53
C SER A 117 -18.31 15.01 -0.39
N VAL A 118 -17.39 15.97 -0.47
CA VAL A 118 -17.49 17.14 -1.35
C VAL A 118 -16.56 16.93 -2.53
N LYS A 119 -17.08 17.00 -3.76
CA LYS A 119 -16.28 16.93 -4.99
C LYS A 119 -16.24 18.30 -5.65
N GLN A 120 -15.03 18.80 -5.88
CA GLN A 120 -14.78 20.04 -6.59
C GLN A 120 -14.07 19.72 -7.92
N PRO A 121 -14.72 19.91 -9.07
CA PRO A 121 -14.03 19.83 -10.36
C PRO A 121 -13.06 21.00 -10.52
N TYR A 122 -11.96 20.74 -11.21
CA TYR A 122 -10.88 21.69 -11.48
C TYR A 122 -10.26 21.37 -12.85
N GLN A 123 -9.68 22.37 -13.53
CA GLN A 123 -8.91 22.15 -14.75
C GLN A 123 -7.44 22.50 -14.48
N ALA A 124 -6.54 21.52 -14.59
CA ALA A 124 -5.12 21.80 -14.54
C ALA A 124 -4.71 22.60 -15.78
N THR A 125 -4.04 23.73 -15.55
CA THR A 125 -3.52 24.55 -16.64
C THR A 125 -2.36 23.87 -17.33
N THR A 126 -2.16 24.16 -18.63
CA THR A 126 -0.99 23.67 -19.38
C THR A 126 0.32 24.04 -18.68
N GLN A 127 0.41 25.25 -18.12
CA GLN A 127 1.59 25.70 -17.38
C GLN A 127 1.88 24.82 -16.17
N GLN A 128 0.87 24.49 -15.36
CA GLN A 128 1.02 23.61 -14.20
C GLN A 128 1.50 22.21 -14.60
N VAL A 129 0.90 21.63 -15.64
CA VAL A 129 1.28 20.30 -16.13
C VAL A 129 2.71 20.31 -16.69
N THR A 130 3.08 21.33 -17.46
CA THR A 130 4.45 21.51 -17.98
C THR A 130 5.46 21.64 -16.84
N SER A 131 5.20 22.53 -15.87
CA SER A 131 6.09 22.70 -14.71
C SER A 131 6.23 21.43 -13.88
N LEU A 132 5.17 20.63 -13.75
CA LEU A 132 5.28 19.33 -13.09
C LEU A 132 6.17 18.39 -13.90
N ARG A 133 6.00 18.28 -15.23
CA ARG A 133 6.86 17.41 -16.07
C ARG A 133 8.34 17.78 -15.95
N GLU A 134 8.67 19.07 -16.00
CA GLU A 134 10.03 19.57 -15.79
C GLU A 134 10.57 19.14 -14.41
N LEU A 135 9.74 19.27 -13.38
CA LEU A 135 10.11 18.88 -12.02
C LEU A 135 10.30 17.37 -11.88
N LEU A 136 9.49 16.54 -12.54
CA LEU A 136 9.65 15.08 -12.53
C LEU A 136 10.98 14.63 -13.12
N ILE A 137 11.44 15.32 -14.18
CA ILE A 137 12.74 15.07 -14.81
C ILE A 137 13.86 15.52 -13.87
N ALA A 138 13.80 16.77 -13.39
CA ALA A 138 14.82 17.34 -12.51
C ALA A 138 14.99 16.52 -11.22
N GLU A 139 13.88 16.05 -10.66
CA GLU A 139 13.86 15.26 -9.43
C GLU A 139 13.96 13.76 -9.67
N LYS A 140 14.12 13.28 -10.91
CA LYS A 140 14.19 11.84 -11.24
C LYS A 140 13.11 11.03 -10.52
N PHE A 141 11.87 11.52 -10.55
CA PHE A 141 10.77 10.99 -9.74
C PHE A 141 10.58 9.47 -9.88
N PHE A 142 10.78 8.95 -11.09
CA PHE A 142 10.59 7.52 -11.38
C PHE A 142 11.68 6.62 -10.80
N ASP A 143 12.78 7.20 -10.30
CA ASP A 143 13.88 6.51 -9.62
C ASP A 143 13.73 6.49 -8.10
N PHE A 144 12.73 7.18 -7.54
CA PHE A 144 12.51 7.26 -6.09
C PHE A 144 12.24 5.90 -5.45
N ASP A 145 12.52 5.76 -4.16
CA ASP A 145 11.90 4.71 -3.33
C ASP A 145 10.38 4.91 -3.21
N ASP A 146 9.67 3.82 -2.90
CA ASP A 146 8.20 3.80 -2.81
C ASP A 146 7.66 4.40 -1.50
N ASP A 147 8.49 4.47 -0.46
CA ASP A 147 8.08 4.80 0.92
C ASP A 147 9.15 5.64 1.64
N TYR A 148 8.72 6.74 2.25
CA TYR A 148 9.57 7.62 3.08
C TYR A 148 8.93 7.90 4.44
N GLY A 149 9.76 8.04 5.48
CA GLY A 149 9.32 8.40 6.83
C GLY A 149 8.86 7.21 7.67
N ASP A 150 8.49 7.52 8.91
CA ASP A 150 8.04 6.55 9.89
C ASP A 150 6.50 6.49 9.91
N LYS A 151 5.96 5.28 10.04
CA LYS A 151 4.52 5.07 10.29
C LYS A 151 4.25 5.30 11.77
N VAL A 152 3.52 6.35 12.10
CA VAL A 152 3.11 6.68 13.48
C VAL A 152 1.59 6.62 13.60
N PRO A 153 1.03 6.25 14.77
CA PRO A 153 -0.41 5.97 14.92
C PRO A 153 -1.34 7.15 14.57
N ASP A 154 -0.91 8.37 14.83
CA ASP A 154 -1.60 9.64 14.57
C ASP A 154 -1.05 10.37 13.34
N GLY A 155 -0.20 9.71 12.57
CA GLY A 155 0.45 10.28 11.39
C GLY A 155 -0.47 10.25 10.18
N SER A 156 -0.32 11.24 9.31
CA SER A 156 -0.88 11.17 7.97
C SER A 156 0.03 10.39 7.02
N THR A 157 -0.56 9.92 5.94
CA THR A 157 0.15 9.39 4.78
C THR A 157 -0.22 10.21 3.56
N GLN A 158 0.78 10.81 2.95
CA GLN A 158 0.70 11.45 1.65
C GLN A 158 1.02 10.39 0.60
N THR A 159 0.15 10.19 -0.38
CA THR A 159 0.37 9.23 -1.48
C THR A 159 0.31 9.99 -2.79
N LEU A 160 1.37 9.91 -3.60
CA LEU A 160 1.46 10.48 -4.93
C LEU A 160 1.70 9.38 -5.94
N THR A 161 0.77 9.23 -6.87
CA THR A 161 0.87 8.32 -8.01
C THR A 161 0.88 9.14 -9.29
N ILE A 162 1.90 8.92 -10.11
CA ILE A 162 2.01 9.55 -11.43
C ILE A 162 2.20 8.46 -12.46
N ALA A 163 1.36 8.46 -13.48
CA ALA A 163 1.52 7.62 -14.66
C ALA A 163 1.89 8.47 -15.87
N VAL A 164 2.84 7.98 -16.66
CA VAL A 164 3.32 8.59 -17.91
C VAL A 164 3.31 7.51 -18.99
N GLY A 165 2.39 7.63 -19.95
CA GLY A 165 2.10 6.53 -20.89
C GLY A 165 1.64 5.29 -20.14
N ASP A 166 2.37 4.18 -20.30
CA ASP A 166 2.05 2.89 -19.67
C ASP A 166 2.79 2.67 -18.34
N TYR A 167 3.70 3.58 -17.96
CA TYR A 167 4.49 3.46 -16.73
C TYR A 167 3.83 4.22 -15.58
N GLU A 168 3.80 3.63 -14.39
CA GLU A 168 3.23 4.22 -13.17
C GLU A 168 4.25 4.16 -12.02
N LYS A 169 4.31 5.22 -11.22
CA LYS A 169 5.09 5.27 -9.99
C LYS A 169 4.26 5.83 -8.86
N THR A 170 4.23 5.10 -7.75
CA THR A 170 3.60 5.53 -6.49
C THR A 170 4.68 5.77 -5.44
N VAL A 171 4.61 6.93 -4.80
CA VAL A 171 5.46 7.32 -3.68
C VAL A 171 4.57 7.64 -2.49
N ARG A 172 4.90 7.08 -1.33
CA ARG A 172 4.23 7.31 -0.05
C ARG A 172 5.17 8.05 0.89
N VAL A 173 4.68 9.15 1.45
CA VAL A 173 5.41 9.93 2.46
C VAL A 173 4.61 9.88 3.76
N HIS A 174 5.26 9.37 4.79
CA HIS A 174 4.75 9.27 6.16
C HIS A 174 5.38 10.38 7.02
N PHE A 175 5.42 10.17 8.34
CA PHE A 175 5.94 11.15 9.27
C PHE A 175 7.47 11.27 9.18
N LEU A 176 7.96 12.43 8.74
CA LEU A 176 9.38 12.70 8.50
C LEU A 176 10.10 13.41 9.66
N MET A 177 9.39 13.91 10.67
CA MET A 177 10.02 14.72 11.72
C MET A 177 11.02 13.91 12.58
N ASN A 178 10.81 12.60 12.73
CA ASN A 178 11.78 11.72 13.37
C ASN A 178 13.10 11.69 12.61
N TRP A 179 13.05 11.68 11.28
CA TRP A 179 14.24 11.68 10.43
C TRP A 179 14.99 13.01 10.52
N VAL A 180 14.27 14.13 10.61
CA VAL A 180 14.87 15.47 10.83
C VAL A 180 15.63 15.54 12.16
N ASN A 181 15.09 14.94 13.22
CA ASN A 181 15.68 14.99 14.56
C ASN A 181 16.86 14.01 14.73
N GLN A 182 16.96 12.98 13.89
CA GLN A 182 18.06 12.02 13.93
C GLN A 182 19.26 12.57 13.13
N PHE A 183 20.18 13.24 13.82
CA PHE A 183 21.36 13.95 13.28
C PHE A 183 22.34 13.15 12.38
N GLY A 184 22.05 11.90 12.03
CA GLY A 184 22.90 11.05 11.20
C GLY A 184 22.35 10.68 9.82
N ASN A 185 21.05 10.84 9.55
CA ASN A 185 20.42 10.21 8.38
C ASN A 185 20.00 11.20 7.28
N ARG A 186 20.95 12.04 6.83
CA ARG A 186 20.67 13.05 5.79
C ARG A 186 20.34 12.46 4.43
N GLY A 187 20.87 11.29 4.08
CA GLY A 187 20.66 10.67 2.76
C GLY A 187 19.17 10.44 2.44
N PRO A 188 18.46 9.63 3.24
CA PRO A 188 17.03 9.38 3.05
C PRO A 188 16.18 10.65 3.13
N LEU A 189 16.58 11.61 3.98
CA LEU A 189 15.87 12.89 4.10
C LEU A 189 16.01 13.76 2.84
N LEU A 190 17.17 13.74 2.17
CA LEU A 190 17.37 14.45 0.92
C LEU A 190 16.45 13.91 -0.18
N GLU A 191 16.33 12.59 -0.30
CA GLU A 191 15.44 12.00 -1.30
C GLU A 191 13.96 12.23 -0.98
N ALA A 192 13.56 12.04 0.29
CA ALA A 192 12.21 12.38 0.75
C ALA A 192 11.86 13.85 0.46
N ALA A 193 12.82 14.77 0.61
CA ALA A 193 12.61 16.17 0.28
C ALA A 193 12.40 16.42 -1.23
N ARG A 194 13.06 15.65 -2.11
CA ARG A 194 12.80 15.70 -3.56
C ARG A 194 11.38 15.24 -3.87
N ALA A 195 10.92 14.16 -3.24
CA ALA A 195 9.53 13.70 -3.33
C ALA A 195 8.54 14.76 -2.83
N LEU A 196 8.84 15.42 -1.70
CA LEU A 196 8.02 16.52 -1.17
C LEU A 196 7.94 17.72 -2.12
N ARG A 197 9.00 18.04 -2.89
CA ARG A 197 8.93 19.11 -3.89
C ARG A 197 7.96 18.80 -5.02
N VAL A 198 7.96 17.56 -5.51
CA VAL A 198 6.97 17.09 -6.50
C VAL A 198 5.55 17.12 -5.92
N TRP A 199 5.39 16.62 -4.69
CA TRP A 199 4.13 16.67 -3.95
C TRP A 199 3.59 18.10 -3.83
N LEU A 200 4.39 19.05 -3.35
CA LEU A 200 3.99 20.44 -3.16
C LEU A 200 3.64 21.13 -4.48
N ALA A 201 4.35 20.84 -5.57
CA ALA A 201 4.06 21.40 -6.87
C ALA A 201 2.63 21.08 -7.32
N ALA A 202 2.19 19.82 -7.17
CA ALA A 202 0.84 19.41 -7.51
C ALA A 202 -0.20 19.79 -6.44
N ARG A 203 0.16 19.74 -5.14
CA ARG A 203 -0.74 20.17 -4.04
C ARG A 203 -1.15 21.63 -4.15
N ASN A 204 -0.28 22.48 -4.68
CA ASN A 204 -0.54 23.91 -4.88
C ASN A 204 -1.52 24.22 -6.03
N TRP A 205 -2.00 23.21 -6.76
CA TRP A 205 -2.97 23.43 -7.83
C TRP A 205 -4.38 23.75 -7.33
N PHE A 206 -4.69 23.39 -6.08
CA PHE A 206 -5.99 23.64 -5.48
C PHE A 206 -5.88 24.12 -4.04
N GLN A 207 -6.92 24.81 -3.60
CA GLN A 207 -7.12 25.20 -2.20
C GLN A 207 -8.57 24.97 -1.84
N HIS A 208 -8.81 24.31 -0.71
CA HIS A 208 -10.15 24.06 -0.18
C HIS A 208 -10.10 24.25 1.33
N ALA A 209 -11.05 25.00 1.90
CA ALA A 209 -11.04 25.36 3.32
C ALA A 209 -11.11 24.12 4.24
N ASP A 210 -11.85 23.10 3.82
CA ASP A 210 -12.01 21.85 4.57
C ASP A 210 -10.91 20.81 4.33
N ALA A 211 -10.01 21.01 3.35
CA ALA A 211 -8.91 20.08 3.13
C ALA A 211 -7.83 20.31 4.19
N VAL A 212 -7.22 19.24 4.71
CA VAL A 212 -6.02 19.39 5.51
C VAL A 212 -4.92 20.14 4.72
N ASP A 213 -4.21 21.00 5.42
CA ASP A 213 -3.09 21.77 4.88
C ASP A 213 -1.81 21.52 5.67
N THR A 214 -1.01 20.56 5.20
CA THR A 214 0.30 20.22 5.77
C THR A 214 1.44 20.99 5.13
N ARG A 215 1.20 21.96 4.24
CA ARG A 215 2.28 22.68 3.53
C ARG A 215 3.27 23.33 4.49
N SER A 216 2.79 23.82 5.63
CA SER A 216 3.67 24.38 6.67
C SER A 216 4.59 23.33 7.32
N TYR A 217 4.12 22.08 7.46
CA TYR A 217 4.92 20.95 7.91
C TYR A 217 5.94 20.56 6.83
N ASP A 218 5.50 20.37 5.59
CA ASP A 218 6.35 19.99 4.46
C ASP A 218 7.47 21.01 4.25
N GLN A 219 7.18 22.31 4.34
CA GLN A 219 8.17 23.38 4.23
C GLN A 219 9.21 23.33 5.35
N ARG A 220 8.85 22.92 6.58
CA ARG A 220 9.83 22.74 7.67
C ARG A 220 10.81 21.62 7.36
N ILE A 221 10.33 20.53 6.76
CA ILE A 221 11.19 19.43 6.31
C ILE A 221 12.16 19.92 5.23
N LEU A 222 11.65 20.65 4.22
CA LEU A 222 12.49 21.23 3.17
C LEU A 222 13.52 22.23 3.74
N ASN A 223 13.14 23.06 4.70
CA ASN A 223 14.08 24.01 5.32
C ASN A 223 15.17 23.31 6.14
N ALA A 224 14.90 22.13 6.70
CA ALA A 224 15.86 21.38 7.50
C ALA A 224 17.01 20.77 6.68
N ILE A 225 16.78 20.48 5.39
CA ILE A 225 17.83 19.99 4.49
C ILE A 225 18.70 21.10 3.90
N GLY A 226 18.22 22.35 3.94
CA GLY A 226 18.86 23.49 3.27
C GLY A 226 18.28 23.75 1.87
N PRO A 227 18.65 24.89 1.26
CA PRO A 227 18.24 25.23 -0.11
C PRO A 227 18.78 24.26 -1.16
#